data_AF-A0A3D0VWE3-F1
#
_entry.id   AF-A0A3D0VWE3-F1
#
_cell.length_a   1.000
_cell.length_b   1.000
_cell.length_c   1.000
_cell.angle_alpha   90.00
_cell.angle_beta   90.00
_cell.angle_gamma   90.00
#
_symmetry.space_group_name_H-M   'P 1'
#
loop_
_entity.id
_entity.type
_entity.pdbx_description
1 polymer ?
#
loop_
_entity_poly.entity_id
_entity_poly.type
_entity_poly.pdbx_seq_one_letter_code
_entity_poly.pdbx_strand_id
1 'polypeptide(L)'
;MAKHEFGIMPQSPQKGIRYDKYEPQKYHCILVNDDDLENIVTQLDDIDFFWHTPDVPQKGIDYCGITLIPPTSIPAFLSVIQNRHGLSQLESLLQNALRKGKWVIHYGL
;
A
#
# COMPACT_ATOMS: atom_id res chain seq x y z
N MET A 1 -0.62 -18.09 8.40
CA MET A 1 -1.51 -17.24 7.60
C MET A 1 -0.63 -16.33 6.77
N ALA A 2 -0.98 -16.16 5.50
CA ALA A 2 -0.23 -15.30 4.60
C ALA A 2 -0.31 -13.84 5.08
N LYS A 3 0.71 -13.05 4.78
CA LYS A 3 0.85 -11.68 5.28
C LYS A 3 1.27 -10.77 4.15
N HIS A 4 0.56 -9.66 4.01
CA HIS A 4 1.03 -8.53 3.23
C HIS A 4 1.84 -7.59 4.10
N GLU A 5 2.71 -6.81 3.45
CA GLU A 5 3.55 -5.84 4.14
C GLU A 5 3.34 -4.43 3.60
N PHE A 6 3.24 -3.44 4.48
CA PHE A 6 3.05 -2.04 4.12
C PHE A 6 4.05 -1.14 4.84
N GLY A 7 4.73 -0.25 4.12
CA GLY A 7 5.74 0.64 4.68
C GLY A 7 5.69 2.04 4.09
N ILE A 8 6.04 3.06 4.89
CA ILE A 8 6.12 4.44 4.40
C ILE A 8 7.45 4.62 3.67
N MET A 9 7.40 5.08 2.42
CA MET A 9 8.62 5.36 1.67
C MET A 9 9.32 6.62 2.20
N PRO A 10 10.63 6.56 2.54
CA PRO A 10 11.35 7.72 3.05
C PRO A 10 11.45 8.85 2.01
N GLN A 11 11.58 8.48 0.74
CA GLN A 11 11.57 9.38 -0.41
C GLN A 11 10.46 8.96 -1.37
N SER A 12 9.86 9.94 -2.05
CA SER A 12 8.86 9.66 -3.10
C SER A 12 9.50 8.82 -4.21
N PRO A 13 8.76 7.87 -4.79
CA PRO A 13 9.28 7.08 -5.88
C PRO A 13 9.55 7.96 -7.11
N GLN A 14 10.58 7.62 -7.86
CA GLN A 14 11.03 8.40 -9.02
C GLN A 14 10.61 7.72 -10.32
N LYS A 15 10.23 8.52 -11.33
CA LYS A 15 10.05 8.05 -12.70
C LYS A 15 11.37 7.47 -13.23
N GLY A 16 11.28 6.44 -14.07
CA GLY A 16 12.38 5.64 -14.58
C GLY A 16 12.96 4.63 -13.59
N ILE A 17 12.51 4.65 -12.33
CA ILE A 17 13.00 3.73 -11.29
C ILE A 17 11.95 2.66 -11.01
N ARG A 18 12.41 1.41 -10.98
CA ARG A 18 11.62 0.25 -10.59
C ARG A 18 11.96 -0.19 -9.16
N TYR A 19 10.92 -0.55 -8.43
CA TYR A 19 10.94 -1.05 -7.07
C TYR A 19 10.52 -2.52 -7.11
N ASP A 20 11.44 -3.37 -7.60
CA ASP A 20 11.18 -4.83 -7.76
C ASP A 20 11.77 -5.68 -6.64
N LYS A 21 12.63 -5.08 -5.80
CA LYS A 21 13.31 -5.80 -4.72
C LYS A 21 12.42 -5.86 -3.49
N TYR A 22 12.31 -7.06 -2.93
CA TYR A 22 11.71 -7.27 -1.62
C TYR A 22 12.66 -6.78 -0.51
N GLU A 23 12.40 -5.59 0.02
CA GLU A 23 13.21 -4.93 1.05
C GLU A 23 12.33 -4.37 2.19
N PRO A 24 11.46 -5.16 2.84
CA PRO A 24 10.48 -4.61 3.80
C PRO A 24 11.12 -3.94 5.03
N GLN A 25 12.30 -4.38 5.44
CA GLN A 25 13.03 -3.77 6.57
C GLN A 25 13.45 -2.32 6.25
N LYS A 26 13.77 -2.01 4.99
CA LYS A 26 14.13 -0.65 4.54
C LYS A 26 12.99 0.34 4.75
N TYR A 27 11.76 -0.13 4.61
CA TYR A 27 10.54 0.69 4.71
C TYR A 27 9.85 0.55 6.06
N HIS A 28 10.45 -0.20 7.00
CA HIS A 28 9.90 -0.49 8.32
C HIS A 28 8.46 -0.99 8.23
N CYS A 29 8.24 -1.97 7.33
CA CYS A 29 6.90 -2.44 7.02
C CYS A 29 6.18 -3.02 8.25
N ILE A 30 4.87 -2.77 8.31
CA ILE A 30 3.95 -3.50 9.17
C ILE A 30 3.44 -4.74 8.44
N LEU A 31 2.97 -5.73 9.20
CA LEU A 31 2.32 -6.93 8.67
C LEU A 31 0.79 -6.78 8.74
N VAL A 32 0.11 -7.14 7.67
CA VAL A 32 -1.37 -7.20 7.58
C VAL A 32 -1.76 -8.63 7.23
N ASN A 33 -2.77 -9.20 7.89
CA ASN A 33 -3.27 -10.53 7.53
C ASN A 33 -3.87 -10.51 6.13
N ASP A 34 -3.56 -11.54 5.35
CA ASP A 34 -4.21 -11.81 4.08
C ASP A 34 -5.74 -11.86 4.19
N ASP A 35 -6.27 -12.65 5.13
CA ASP A 35 -7.71 -12.78 5.39
C ASP A 35 -8.41 -11.42 5.62
N ASP A 36 -7.76 -10.47 6.31
CA ASP A 36 -8.33 -9.15 6.55
C ASP A 36 -8.34 -8.29 5.27
N LEU A 37 -7.35 -8.49 4.38
CA LEU A 37 -7.17 -7.75 3.14
C LEU A 37 -8.01 -8.32 1.98
N GLU A 38 -8.12 -9.65 1.89
CA GLU A 38 -8.94 -10.35 0.89
C GLU A 38 -10.40 -9.89 0.95
N ASN A 39 -10.92 -9.65 2.15
CA ASN A 39 -12.27 -9.12 2.38
C ASN A 39 -12.51 -7.72 1.78
N ILE A 40 -11.46 -7.00 1.41
CA ILE A 40 -11.54 -5.61 0.94
C ILE A 40 -10.88 -5.36 -0.42
N VAL A 41 -10.08 -6.30 -0.93
CA VAL A 41 -9.23 -6.08 -2.11
C VAL A 41 -10.01 -5.59 -3.31
N THR A 42 -11.17 -6.19 -3.61
CA THR A 42 -11.99 -5.82 -4.77
C THR A 42 -12.61 -4.41 -4.64
N GLN A 43 -12.66 -3.86 -3.43
CA GLN A 43 -13.14 -2.49 -3.20
C GLN A 43 -12.04 -1.46 -3.47
N LEU A 44 -10.79 -1.90 -3.63
CA LEU A 44 -9.65 -1.06 -4.00
C LEU A 44 -9.44 -0.99 -5.53
N ASP A 45 -10.12 -1.84 -6.31
CA ASP A 45 -9.93 -1.99 -7.76
C ASP A 45 -10.26 -0.74 -8.58
N ASP A 46 -10.88 0.27 -7.97
CA ASP A 46 -11.15 1.57 -8.60
C ASP A 46 -10.22 2.70 -8.14
N ILE A 47 -9.30 2.42 -7.23
CA ILE A 47 -8.36 3.40 -6.68
C ILE A 47 -7.08 3.38 -7.49
N ASP A 48 -6.66 4.55 -7.97
CA ASP A 48 -5.42 4.71 -8.73
C ASP A 48 -4.19 4.47 -7.84
N PHE A 49 -3.39 3.46 -8.17
CA PHE A 49 -2.09 3.14 -7.61
C PHE A 49 -1.06 2.97 -8.74
N PHE A 50 0.10 2.40 -8.42
CA PHE A 50 1.15 2.11 -9.38
C PHE A 50 1.79 0.77 -9.05
N TRP A 51 2.09 -0.04 -10.06
CA TRP A 51 2.73 -1.33 -9.84
C TRP A 51 4.21 -1.25 -10.17
N HIS A 52 5.06 -1.57 -9.19
CA HIS A 52 6.52 -1.57 -9.26
C HIS A 52 7.20 -0.23 -9.60
N THR A 53 6.52 0.73 -10.23
CA THR A 53 7.11 2.01 -10.66
C THR A 53 6.03 3.07 -10.89
N PRO A 54 6.28 4.37 -10.63
CA PRO A 54 5.34 5.45 -10.94
C PRO A 54 4.99 5.59 -12.43
N ASP A 55 5.74 4.94 -13.33
CA ASP A 55 5.47 4.95 -14.77
C ASP A 55 4.41 3.94 -15.21
N VAL A 56 4.00 3.03 -14.32
CA VAL A 56 2.99 2.01 -14.58
C VAL A 56 1.78 2.28 -13.66
N PRO A 57 0.90 3.24 -14.03
CA PRO A 57 -0.34 3.45 -13.30
C PRO A 57 -1.21 2.21 -13.45
N GLN A 58 -1.78 1.78 -12.33
CA GLN A 58 -2.71 0.65 -12.23
C GLN A 58 -3.80 1.00 -11.23
N LYS A 59 -4.85 0.17 -11.18
CA LYS A 59 -5.84 0.27 -10.13
C LYS A 59 -5.75 -0.93 -9.21
N GLY A 60 -6.09 -0.73 -7.95
CA GLY A 60 -6.03 -1.79 -6.95
C GLY A 60 -4.60 -2.24 -6.62
N ILE A 61 -4.51 -3.06 -5.58
CA ILE A 61 -3.23 -3.61 -5.12
C ILE A 61 -2.83 -4.80 -6.00
N ASP A 62 -1.54 -4.89 -6.30
CA ASP A 62 -0.94 -6.10 -6.87
C ASP A 62 -0.82 -7.16 -5.77
N TYR A 63 -1.70 -8.16 -5.82
CA TYR A 63 -1.81 -9.15 -4.75
C TYR A 63 -0.57 -10.01 -4.57
N CYS A 64 0.19 -10.23 -5.65
CA CYS A 64 1.41 -11.06 -5.67
C CYS A 64 2.65 -10.26 -6.11
N GLY A 65 2.58 -8.94 -6.05
CA GLY A 65 3.64 -8.05 -6.52
C GLY A 65 3.84 -6.83 -5.64
N ILE A 66 4.24 -5.71 -6.23
CA ILE A 66 4.57 -4.50 -5.48
C ILE A 66 3.66 -3.36 -5.89
N THR A 67 2.94 -2.80 -4.93
CA THR A 67 2.11 -1.61 -5.14
C THR A 67 2.75 -0.38 -4.51
N LEU A 68 2.81 0.72 -5.26
CA LEU A 68 3.15 2.05 -4.77
C LEU A 68 1.87 2.87 -4.66
N ILE A 69 1.56 3.30 -3.44
CA ILE A 69 0.36 4.03 -3.09
C ILE A 69 0.73 5.51 -2.92
N PRO A 70 0.27 6.41 -3.81
CA PRO A 70 0.55 7.83 -3.71
C PRO A 70 -0.27 8.47 -2.59
N PRO A 71 0.19 9.59 -2.00
CA PRO A 71 -0.57 10.35 -1.01
C PRO A 71 -1.98 10.74 -1.46
N THR A 72 -2.16 10.97 -2.76
CA THR A 72 -3.44 11.37 -3.37
C THR A 72 -4.50 10.27 -3.29
N SER A 73 -4.10 9.00 -3.21
CA SER A 73 -5.00 7.85 -3.19
C SER A 73 -5.28 7.35 -1.78
N ILE A 74 -4.51 7.80 -0.78
CA ILE A 74 -4.69 7.41 0.62
C ILE A 74 -6.09 7.75 1.15
N PRO A 75 -6.71 8.92 0.88
CA PRO A 75 -8.06 9.20 1.36
C PRO A 75 -9.10 8.18 0.87
N ALA A 76 -9.01 7.75 -0.39
CA ALA A 76 -9.89 6.72 -0.94
C ALA A 76 -9.59 5.33 -0.34
N PHE A 77 -8.33 5.02 -0.06
CA PHE A 77 -7.99 3.76 0.62
C PHE A 77 -8.53 3.76 2.07
N LEU A 78 -8.36 4.85 2.81
CA LEU A 78 -8.88 5.00 4.17
C LEU A 78 -10.40 4.84 4.24
N SER A 79 -11.15 5.35 3.26
CA SER A 79 -12.61 5.21 3.24
C SER A 79 -13.08 3.75 3.09
N VAL A 80 -12.27 2.89 2.47
CA VAL A 80 -12.55 1.44 2.33
C VAL A 80 -12.28 0.68 3.61
N ILE A 81 -11.20 1.02 4.33
CA ILE A 81 -10.72 0.23 5.49
C ILE A 81 -11.16 0.76 6.85
N GLN A 82 -11.67 1.99 6.94
CA GLN A 82 -12.12 2.58 8.21
C GLN A 82 -13.09 1.66 8.96
N ASN A 83 -12.91 1.54 10.28
CA ASN A 83 -13.73 0.71 11.17
C ASN A 83 -13.76 -0.80 10.82
N ARG A 84 -12.82 -1.30 10.03
CA ARG A 84 -12.69 -2.75 9.79
C ARG A 84 -11.78 -3.40 10.81
N HIS A 85 -12.26 -4.50 11.37
CA HIS A 85 -11.48 -5.32 12.27
C HIS A 85 -10.20 -5.83 11.56
N GLY A 86 -9.08 -5.91 12.29
CA GLY A 86 -7.80 -6.38 11.74
C GLY A 86 -6.98 -5.35 10.94
N LEU A 87 -7.57 -4.20 10.55
CA LEU A 87 -6.91 -3.20 9.70
C LEU A 87 -6.47 -1.92 10.42
N SER A 88 -6.61 -1.83 11.74
CA SER A 88 -6.31 -0.61 12.52
C SER A 88 -4.85 -0.14 12.40
N GLN A 89 -3.90 -1.07 12.29
CA GLN A 89 -2.48 -0.74 12.11
C GLN A 89 -2.21 -0.17 10.71
N LEU A 90 -2.87 -0.71 9.68
CA LEU A 90 -2.83 -0.20 8.31
C LEU A 90 -3.45 1.20 8.24
N GLU A 91 -4.61 1.39 8.88
CA GLU A 91 -5.27 2.69 8.98
C GLU A 91 -4.34 3.74 9.62
N SER A 92 -3.70 3.39 10.73
CA SER A 92 -2.75 4.27 11.43
C SER A 92 -1.53 4.62 10.55
N LEU A 93 -1.00 3.63 9.80
CA LEU A 93 0.10 3.85 8.87
C LEU A 93 -0.29 4.80 7.73
N LEU A 94 -1.46 4.58 7.12
CA LEU A 94 -1.98 5.41 6.04
C LEU A 94 -2.27 6.84 6.51
N GLN A 95 -2.87 7.03 7.69
CA GLN A 95 -3.08 8.36 8.27
C GLN A 95 -1.76 9.10 8.53
N ASN A 96 -0.71 8.38 8.99
CA ASN A 96 0.62 8.94 9.18
C ASN A 96 1.27 9.34 7.85
N ALA A 97 1.17 8.48 6.83
CA ALA A 97 1.67 8.74 5.48
C ALA A 97 0.96 9.95 4.84
N LEU A 98 -0.37 10.02 4.94
CA LEU A 98 -1.18 11.14 4.47
C LEU A 98 -0.76 12.46 5.12
N ARG A 99 -0.63 12.49 6.45
CA ARG A 99 -0.21 13.68 7.22
C ARG A 99 1.18 14.17 6.81
N LYS A 100 2.06 13.26 6.39
CA LYS A 100 3.43 13.57 5.94
C LYS A 100 3.54 13.78 4.42
N GLY A 101 2.46 13.60 3.66
CA GLY A 101 2.49 13.61 2.20
C GLY A 101 3.42 12.54 1.60
N LYS A 102 3.52 11.37 2.25
CA LYS A 102 4.43 10.30 1.85
C LYS A 102 3.71 9.16 1.15
N TRP A 103 4.44 8.54 0.21
CA TRP A 103 4.00 7.33 -0.46
C TRP A 103 4.12 6.13 0.48
N VAL A 104 3.30 5.12 0.22
CA VAL A 104 3.37 3.81 0.89
C VAL A 104 3.73 2.76 -0.14
N ILE A 105 4.63 1.85 0.22
CA ILE A 105 4.93 0.65 -0.55
C ILE A 105 4.22 -0.54 0.08
N HIS A 106 3.63 -1.37 -0.75
CA HIS A 106 2.98 -2.63 -0.39
C HIS A 106 3.71 -3.79 -1.07
N TYR A 107 3.96 -4.85 -0.32
CA TYR A 107 4.41 -6.14 -0.83
C TYR A 107 3.27 -7.15 -0.73
N GLY A 108 2.93 -7.72 -1.88
CA GLY A 108 2.06 -8.87 -2.07
C GLY A 108 2.65 -10.18 -1.53
N LEU A 109 1.92 -11.27 -1.73
CA LEU A 109 2.32 -12.63 -1.35
C LEU A 109 3.33 -13.26 -2.32
#